data_AF-A0A7W9T5X3-F1
#
_entry.id   AF-A0A7W9T5X3-F1
#
_cell.length_a   1.000
_cell.length_b   1.000
_cell.length_c   1.000
_cell.angle_alpha   90.00
_cell.angle_beta   90.00
_cell.angle_gamma   90.00
#
_symmetry.space_group_name_H-M   'P 1'
#
loop_
_entity.id
_entity.type
_entity.pdbx_description
1 polymer ?
#
loop_
_entity_poly.entity_id
_entity_poly.type
_entity_poly.pdbx_seq_one_letter_code
_entity_poly.pdbx_strand_id
1 'polypeptide(L)' 'MLIITSNRAPGDWYPLFPNPVVAESLLNRLLSASHRAIMNGPSYRPDKRPKNLADKPGTPSKG' A
#
# COMPACT_ATOMS: atom_id res chain seq x y z
N MET A 1 -0.19 19.46 -8.35
CA MET A 1 0.35 18.62 -7.26
C MET A 1 -0.41 17.31 -7.25
N LEU A 2 0.28 16.19 -7.38
CA LEU A 2 -0.31 14.86 -7.50
C LEU A 2 0.25 13.97 -6.38
N ILE A 3 -0.62 13.28 -5.65
CA ILE A 3 -0.23 12.33 -4.59
C ILE A 3 -0.67 10.94 -5.04
N ILE A 4 0.28 10.00 -5.09
CA ILE A 4 0.03 8.61 -5.49
C ILE A 4 0.50 7.71 -4.34
N THR A 5 -0.37 6.80 -3.91
CA THR A 5 -0.03 5.75 -2.95
C THR A 5 -0.09 4.41 -3.65
N SER A 6 0.98 3.63 -3.58
CA SER A 6 1.02 2.28 -4.13
C SER A 6 1.65 1.34 -3.13
N ASN A 7 1.15 0.11 -3.10
CA ASN A 7 1.74 -1.00 -2.37
C ASN A 7 2.72 -1.82 -3.23
N ARG A 8 2.96 -1.43 -4.49
CA ARG A 8 3.84 -2.13 -5.43
C ARG A 8 5.02 -1.26 -5.81
N ALA A 9 6.16 -1.91 -6.10
CA ALA A 9 7.35 -1.22 -6.55
C ALA A 9 7.10 -0.56 -7.93
N PRO A 10 7.83 0.52 -8.28
CA PRO A 10 7.64 1.22 -9.56
C PRO A 10 7.81 0.31 -10.78
N GLY A 11 8.67 -0.72 -10.71
CA GLY A 11 8.86 -1.70 -11.79
C GLY A 11 7.63 -2.55 -12.11
N ASP A 12 6.70 -2.72 -11.16
CA ASP A 12 5.48 -3.51 -11.37
C ASP A 12 4.39 -2.73 -12.12
N TRP A 13 4.64 -1.47 -12.47
CA TRP A 13 3.66 -0.60 -13.13
C TRP A 13 3.78 -0.63 -14.65
N TYR A 14 4.87 -1.19 -15.19
CA TYR A 14 5.08 -1.32 -16.63
C TYR A 14 3.91 -2.04 -17.35
N PRO A 15 3.35 -3.14 -16.82
CA PRO A 15 2.21 -3.82 -17.46
C PRO A 15 0.91 -3.01 -17.46
N LEU A 16 0.81 -1.93 -16.68
CA LEU A 16 -0.38 -1.07 -16.63
C LEU A 16 -0.51 -0.17 -17.86
N PHE A 17 0.57 -0.06 -18.66
CA PHE A 17 0.59 0.78 -19.85
C PHE A 17 0.61 -0.08 -21.12
N PRO A 18 -0.17 0.30 -22.15
CA PRO A 18 -0.19 -0.42 -23.43
C PRO A 18 1.10 -0.25 -24.24
N ASN A 19 1.98 0.70 -23.89
CA ASN A 19 3.26 0.94 -24.55
C ASN A 19 4.38 1.13 -23.50
N PRO A 20 5.46 0.32 -23.56
CA PRO A 20 6.56 0.40 -22.59
C PRO A 20 7.31 1.74 -22.62
N VAL A 21 7.43 2.40 -23.78
CA VAL A 21 8.13 3.70 -23.91
C VAL A 21 7.37 4.81 -23.17
N VAL A 22 6.05 4.74 -23.18
CA VAL A 22 5.19 5.68 -22.45
C VAL A 22 5.30 5.44 -20.95
N ALA A 23 5.33 4.18 -20.51
CA ALA A 23 5.56 3.83 -19.11
C ALA A 23 6.88 4.42 -18.61
N GLU A 24 7.97 4.19 -19.32
CA GLU A 24 9.30 4.63 -18.92
C GLU A 24 9.38 6.17 -18.80
N SER A 25 8.88 6.90 -19.80
CA SER A 25 8.90 8.36 -19.77
C SER A 25 8.02 8.96 -18.67
N LEU A 26 6.85 8.35 -18.39
CA LEU A 26 5.96 8.79 -17.30
C LEU A 26 6.57 8.48 -15.92
N LEU A 27 7.08 7.26 -15.72
CA LEU A 27 7.73 6.85 -14.48
C LEU A 27 8.96 7.71 -14.22
N ASN A 28 9.78 8.00 -15.23
CA ASN A 28 10.96 8.84 -15.07
C ASN A 28 10.60 10.26 -14.61
N ARG A 29 9.57 10.88 -15.21
CA ARG A 29 9.08 12.20 -14.79
C ARG A 29 8.48 12.16 -13.38
N LEU A 30 7.70 11.12 -13.07
CA LEU A 30 7.09 10.95 -11.76
C LEU A 30 8.13 10.77 -10.67
N LEU A 31 9.10 9.88 -10.87
CA LEU A 31 10.17 9.63 -9.91
C LEU A 31 11.01 10.89 -9.71
N SER A 32 11.38 11.58 -10.80
CA SER A 32 12.15 12.83 -10.74
C SER A 32 11.41 13.97 -10.04
N ALA A 33 10.08 14.03 -10.17
CA ALA A 33 9.24 15.06 -9.55
C ALA A 33 8.64 14.65 -8.20
N SER A 34 8.96 13.44 -7.69
CA SER A 34 8.34 12.92 -6.46
C SER A 34 9.28 12.97 -5.26
N HIS A 35 8.73 13.35 -4.11
CA HIS A 35 9.35 13.10 -2.82
C HIS A 35 8.85 11.75 -2.29
N ARG A 36 9.76 10.78 -2.10
CA ARG A 36 9.41 9.40 -1.74
C ARG A 36 9.28 9.27 -0.22
N ALA A 37 8.06 9.09 0.28
CA ALA A 37 7.81 8.70 1.66
C ALA A 37 7.63 7.17 1.72
N ILE A 38 8.67 6.45 2.18
CA ILE A 38 8.60 5.01 2.37
C ILE A 38 7.93 4.73 3.72
N MET A 39 6.72 4.19 3.69
CA MET A 39 5.99 3.80 4.89
C MET A 39 6.21 2.31 5.15
N ASN A 40 7.31 1.99 5.83
CA ASN A 40 7.58 0.67 6.37
C ASN A 40 7.04 0.62 7.81
N GLY A 41 5.96 -0.12 8.03
CA GLY A 41 5.38 -0.27 9.36
C GLY A 41 4.29 -1.33 9.39
N PRO A 42 3.98 -1.91 10.56
CA PRO A 42 2.85 -2.80 10.71
C PRO A 42 1.57 -2.09 10.26
N SER A 43 0.65 -2.84 9.65
CA SER A 43 -0.66 -2.32 9.26
C SER A 43 -1.30 -1.63 10.46
N TYR A 44 -1.85 -0.43 10.27
CA TYR A 44 -2.53 0.33 11.33
C TYR A 44 -3.91 -0.24 11.68
N ARG A 45 -4.39 -1.25 10.93
CA ARG A 45 -5.73 -1.85 11.11
C ARG A 45 -5.98 -2.61 12.42
N PRO A 46 -5.01 -3.31 13.05
CA PRO A 46 -5.25 -4.07 14.27
C PRO A 46 -5.70 -3.19 15.45
N ASP A 47 -5.13 -1.99 15.59
CA ASP A 47 -5.40 -1.11 16.75
C ASP A 47 -6.72 -0.34 16.67
N LYS A 48 -7.32 -0.23 15.47
CA LYS A 48 -8.62 0.43 15.25
C LYS A 48 -9.73 -0.50 14.82
N ARG A 49 -9.58 -1.82 15.02
CA ARG A 49 -10.72 -2.72 14.81
C ARG A 49 -11.81 -2.31 15.83
N PRO A 50 -13.03 -1.95 15.41
CA PRO A 50 -14.12 -1.79 16.35
C PRO A 50 -14.22 -3.12 17.11
N LYS A 51 -13.99 -3.07 18.43
CA LYS A 51 -14.19 -4.24 19.28
C LYS A 51 -15.67 -4.58 19.13
N ASN A 52 -15.96 -5.66 18.41
CA ASN A 52 -17.28 -6.26 18.50
C ASN A 52 -17.47 -6.57 19.99
N LEU A 53 -18.43 -5.90 20.63
CA LEU A 53 -18.85 -6.14 22.01
C LEU A 53 -19.29 -7.61 22.26
N ALA A 54 -19.30 -8.44 21.22
CA ALA A 54 -19.58 -9.87 21.26
C ALA A 54 -18.37 -10.73 21.72
N ASP A 55 -17.12 -10.23 21.67
CA ASP A 55 -15.98 -10.96 22.24
C ASP A 55 -15.89 -10.67 23.76
N LYS A 56 -16.79 -11.30 24.53
CA LYS A 56 -16.59 -11.45 25.98
C LYS A 56 -15.30 -12.26 26.23
N PRO A 57 -14.44 -11.84 27.17
CA PRO A 57 -13.29 -12.64 27.57
C PRO A 57 -13.78 -13.83 28.39
N GLY A 58 -13.59 -15.04 27.87
CA GLY A 58 -13.74 -16.26 28.64
C GLY A 58 -14.22 -17.44 27.80
N THR A 59 -13.30 -18.16 27.17
CA THR A 59 -13.22 -19.64 27.21
C THR A 59 -11.89 -20.06 26.54
N PRO A 60 -10.98 -20.76 27.22
CA PRO A 60 -9.78 -21.31 26.60
C PRO A 60 -10.17 -22.55 25.78
N SER A 61 -10.04 -22.49 24.46
CA SER A 61 -10.20 -23.68 23.62
C SER A 61 -8.84 -24.37 23.45
N LYS A 62 -8.65 -25.43 24.23
CA LYS A 62 -7.76 -26.57 23.90
C LYS A 62 -8.33 -27.30 22.68
N GLY A 63 -7.45 -27.85 21.85
CA GLY A 63 -7.79 -28.77 20.75
C GLY A 63 -6.62 -28.94 19.81
#